data_AF-A0A6P8HPT0-F1
#
_entry.id   AF-A0A6P8HPT0-F1
#
_cell.length_a   1.000
_cell.length_b   1.000
_cell.length_c   1.000
_cell.angle_alpha   90.00
_cell.angle_beta   90.00
_cell.angle_gamma   90.00
#
_symmetry.space_group_name_H-M   'P 1'
#
loop_
_entity.id
_entity.type
_entity.pdbx_description
1 polymer ?
#
loop_
_entity_poly.entity_id
_entity_poly.type
_entity_poly.pdbx_seq_one_letter_code
_entity_poly.pdbx_strand_id
1 'polypeptide(L)'
;MASEEKEEKDRDDDYQSVLPKYGWRVHLSNTYSHTPQACYLPRWTQIPKLVGLGWRFMKYATKKKRNGEVPYIDPYSTNPCRQVYGVPLGGIGCGTIGRGWKGEFNRWQLKPGMYSYDYVEANQFTVCVRKKGRTTYQVSKI
;
A
#
# COMPACT_ATOMS: atom_id res chain seq x y z
N MET A 1 -10.45 17.03 30.08
CA MET A 1 -10.04 17.91 28.95
C MET A 1 -8.58 18.31 29.07
N ALA A 2 -8.19 19.39 29.77
CA ALA A 2 -6.77 19.84 29.81
C ALA A 2 -5.80 18.88 30.52
N SER A 3 -6.30 18.05 31.45
CA SER A 3 -5.51 17.04 32.16
C SER A 3 -5.28 15.76 31.33
N GLU A 4 -6.25 15.38 30.50
CA GLU A 4 -6.17 14.20 29.63
C GLU A 4 -5.29 14.47 28.40
N GLU A 5 -5.38 15.67 27.81
CA GLU A 5 -4.51 16.10 26.71
C GLU A 5 -3.04 16.18 27.14
N LYS A 6 -2.79 16.55 28.40
CA LYS A 6 -1.44 16.59 28.95
C LYS A 6 -0.87 15.19 29.18
N GLU A 7 -1.66 14.28 29.73
CA GLU A 7 -1.27 12.86 29.86
C GLU A 7 -1.07 12.17 28.50
N GLU A 8 -1.89 12.48 27.50
CA GLU A 8 -1.74 11.92 26.15
C GLU A 8 -0.45 12.40 25.50
N LYS A 9 -0.15 13.70 25.62
CA LYS A 9 1.08 14.29 25.12
C LYS A 9 2.33 13.74 25.81
N ASP A 10 2.31 13.64 27.14
CA ASP A 10 3.43 13.10 27.93
C ASP A 10 3.69 11.62 27.58
N ARG A 11 2.64 10.84 27.28
CA ARG A 11 2.78 9.46 26.79
C ARG A 11 3.35 9.41 25.38
N ASP A 12 2.86 10.26 24.47
CA ASP A 12 3.35 10.29 23.09
C ASP A 12 4.84 10.64 23.05
N ASP A 13 5.29 11.59 23.87
CA ASP A 13 6.70 11.99 23.98
C ASP A 13 7.59 10.83 24.49
N ASP A 14 7.09 10.01 25.43
CA ASP A 14 7.79 8.81 25.92
C ASP A 14 7.93 7.75 24.83
N TYR A 15 6.85 7.44 24.10
CA TYR A 15 6.91 6.50 22.96
C TYR A 15 7.85 6.99 21.84
N GLN A 16 7.91 8.30 21.61
CA GLN A 16 8.81 8.86 20.61
C GLN A 16 10.29 8.66 20.95
N SER A 17 10.63 8.54 22.24
CA SER A 17 12.00 8.32 22.69
C SER A 17 12.54 6.93 22.35
N VAL A 18 11.66 5.91 22.30
CA VAL A 18 12.02 4.50 22.03
C VAL A 18 12.17 4.23 20.53
N LEU A 19 11.54 5.06 19.69
CA LEU A 19 11.51 4.86 18.24
C LEU A 19 12.79 5.37 17.56
N PRO A 20 13.22 4.74 16.44
CA PRO A 20 14.34 5.24 15.66
C PRO A 20 14.13 6.69 15.21
N LYS A 21 15.21 7.49 15.28
CA LYS A 21 15.22 8.91 14.86
C LYS A 21 14.76 9.12 13.41
N TYR A 22 15.03 8.15 12.54
CA TYR A 22 14.69 8.20 11.12
C TYR A 22 13.68 7.12 10.78
N GLY A 23 12.59 7.51 10.12
CA GLY A 23 11.55 6.61 9.65
C GLY A 23 10.36 7.38 9.12
N TRP A 24 9.69 6.84 8.11
CA TRP A 24 8.42 7.39 7.68
C TRP A 24 7.35 7.07 8.72
N ARG A 25 6.57 8.08 9.12
CA ARG A 25 5.55 7.97 10.15
C ARG A 25 4.26 8.58 9.65
N VAL A 26 3.16 7.89 9.90
CA VAL A 26 1.83 8.35 9.55
C VAL A 26 0.88 7.93 10.65
N HIS A 27 -0.02 8.82 11.03
CA HIS A 27 -1.04 8.48 12.01
C HIS A 27 -2.11 7.57 11.38
N LEU A 28 -2.66 6.61 12.13
CA LEU A 28 -3.63 5.66 11.58
C LEU A 28 -4.93 6.33 11.10
N SER A 29 -5.26 7.52 11.59
CA SER A 29 -6.41 8.31 11.15
C SER A 29 -6.12 9.25 9.98
N ASN A 30 -4.90 9.25 9.43
CA ASN A 30 -4.53 10.19 8.38
C ASN A 30 -5.38 9.98 7.12
N THR A 31 -5.74 11.08 6.45
CA THR A 31 -6.39 11.05 5.14
C THR A 31 -5.58 11.92 4.19
N TYR A 32 -5.26 11.37 3.02
CA TYR A 32 -4.53 12.11 2.00
C TYR A 32 -5.51 12.99 1.24
N SER A 33 -5.20 14.28 1.15
CA SER A 33 -6.00 15.25 0.39
C SER A 33 -5.88 15.07 -1.12
N HIS A 34 -4.75 14.56 -1.60
CA HIS A 34 -4.49 14.36 -3.02
C HIS A 34 -4.55 12.89 -3.39
N THR A 35 -5.20 12.57 -4.51
CA THR A 35 -5.15 11.24 -5.10
C THR A 35 -4.00 11.19 -6.12
N PRO A 36 -3.07 10.22 -6.00
CA PRO A 36 -1.95 10.14 -6.94
C PRO A 36 -2.45 9.64 -8.30
N GLN A 37 -1.97 10.28 -9.37
CA GLN A 37 -2.26 9.86 -10.74
C GLN A 37 -1.24 8.81 -11.19
N ALA A 38 -1.73 7.71 -11.76
CA ALA A 38 -0.86 6.62 -12.22
C ALA A 38 -0.09 6.98 -13.50
N CYS A 39 -0.70 7.80 -14.37
CA CYS A 39 -0.10 8.21 -15.64
C CYS A 39 -0.39 9.68 -15.89
N TYR A 40 0.64 10.43 -16.28
CA TYR A 40 0.51 11.78 -16.81
C TYR A 40 0.50 11.73 -18.33
N LEU A 41 -0.44 12.45 -18.94
CA LEU A 41 -0.42 12.63 -20.39
C LEU A 41 0.80 13.47 -20.79
N PRO A 42 1.59 13.02 -21.79
CA PRO A 42 2.74 13.78 -22.27
C PRO A 42 2.27 15.10 -22.89
N ARG A 43 3.13 16.13 -22.84
CA ARG A 43 2.83 17.38 -23.54
C ARG A 43 2.77 17.13 -25.04
N TRP A 44 1.95 17.90 -25.76
CA TRP A 44 1.79 17.80 -27.22
C TRP A 44 3.13 17.82 -27.98
N THR A 45 4.09 18.62 -27.51
CA THR A 45 5.44 18.72 -28.10
C THR A 45 6.30 17.46 -27.93
N GLN A 46 5.95 16.60 -26.96
CA GLN A 46 6.66 15.34 -26.67
C GLN A 46 6.06 14.15 -27.41
N ILE A 47 4.79 14.24 -27.85
CA ILE A 47 4.07 13.15 -28.51
C ILE A 47 4.85 12.61 -29.72
N PRO A 48 5.34 13.43 -30.68
CA PRO A 48 6.04 12.92 -31.86
C PRO A 48 7.28 12.08 -31.52
N LYS A 49 7.98 12.41 -30.43
CA LYS A 49 9.18 11.70 -29.96
C LYS A 49 8.82 10.35 -29.31
N LEU A 50 7.60 10.20 -28.82
CA LEU A 50 7.12 9.01 -28.11
C LEU A 50 6.33 8.05 -28.99
N VAL A 51 5.84 8.48 -30.16
CA VAL A 51 4.99 7.63 -31.04
C VAL A 51 5.66 6.30 -31.38
N GLY A 52 6.93 6.31 -31.80
CA GLY A 52 7.65 5.07 -32.16
C GLY A 52 7.80 4.10 -31.00
N LEU A 53 8.05 4.62 -29.80
CA LEU A 53 8.12 3.82 -28.57
C LEU A 53 6.75 3.25 -28.20
N GLY A 54 5.71 4.08 -28.27
CA GLY A 54 4.32 3.68 -28.02
C GLY A 54 3.90 2.54 -28.94
N TRP A 55 4.12 2.68 -30.25
CA TRP A 55 3.83 1.62 -31.23
C TRP A 55 4.52 0.30 -30.89
N ARG A 56 5.81 0.35 -30.51
CA ARG A 56 6.58 -0.84 -30.13
C ARG A 56 5.98 -1.54 -28.91
N PHE A 57 5.61 -0.78 -27.88
CA PHE A 57 4.95 -1.33 -26.69
C PHE A 57 3.58 -1.93 -27.00
N MET A 58 2.77 -1.26 -27.81
CA MET A 58 1.45 -1.76 -28.20
C MET A 58 1.58 -3.06 -29.00
N LYS A 59 2.49 -3.13 -29.98
CA LYS A 59 2.76 -4.36 -30.73
C LYS A 59 3.24 -5.51 -29.82
N TYR A 60 4.11 -5.21 -28.87
CA TYR A 60 4.60 -6.19 -27.87
C TYR A 60 3.46 -6.72 -26.99
N ALA A 61 2.68 -5.81 -26.39
CA ALA A 61 1.61 -6.16 -25.47
C ALA A 61 0.52 -6.98 -26.18
N THR A 62 0.12 -6.59 -27.38
CA THR A 62 -0.85 -7.34 -28.19
C THR A 62 -0.34 -8.73 -28.57
N LYS A 63 0.95 -8.88 -28.91
CA LYS A 63 1.55 -10.19 -29.20
C LYS A 63 1.53 -11.10 -27.97
N LYS A 64 1.89 -10.58 -26.79
CA LYS A 64 1.87 -11.35 -25.54
C LYS A 64 0.45 -11.75 -25.13
N LYS A 65 -0.51 -10.83 -25.21
CA LYS A 65 -1.93 -11.11 -24.95
C LYS A 65 -2.49 -12.16 -25.90
N ARG A 66 -2.14 -12.12 -27.19
CA ARG A 66 -2.53 -13.14 -28.16
C ARG A 66 -1.97 -14.53 -27.83
N ASN A 67 -0.81 -14.59 -27.18
CA ASN A 67 -0.21 -15.83 -26.70
C ASN A 67 -0.79 -16.28 -25.34
N GLY A 68 -1.73 -15.55 -24.74
CA GLY A 68 -2.29 -15.84 -23.42
C GLY A 68 -1.37 -15.46 -22.25
N GLU A 69 -0.29 -14.73 -22.49
CA GLU A 69 0.66 -14.29 -21.47
C GLU A 69 0.33 -12.87 -20.97
N VAL A 70 0.59 -12.62 -19.68
CA VAL A 70 0.50 -11.25 -19.13
C VAL A 70 1.77 -10.47 -19.52
N PRO A 71 1.64 -9.35 -20.25
CA PRO A 71 2.80 -8.53 -20.59
C PRO A 71 3.37 -7.87 -19.33
N TYR A 72 4.70 -7.93 -19.17
CA TYR A 72 5.39 -7.29 -18.04
C TYR A 72 5.07 -5.80 -17.87
N ILE A 73 4.95 -5.07 -18.99
CA ILE A 73 4.43 -3.71 -19.04
C ILE A 73 3.13 -3.78 -19.84
N ASP A 74 2.00 -3.70 -19.14
CA ASP A 74 0.68 -3.64 -19.77
C ASP A 74 0.23 -2.18 -19.95
N PRO A 75 0.19 -1.63 -21.18
CA PRO A 75 -0.27 -0.28 -21.41
C PRO A 75 -1.80 -0.12 -21.27
N TYR A 76 -2.55 -1.22 -21.18
CA TYR A 76 -4.01 -1.23 -21.12
C TYR A 76 -4.55 -1.40 -19.70
N SER A 77 -3.82 -2.10 -18.83
CA SER A 77 -4.23 -2.38 -17.45
C SER A 77 -3.21 -1.81 -16.46
N THR A 78 -3.18 -0.48 -16.37
CA THR A 78 -2.32 0.21 -15.39
C THR A 78 -2.89 0.07 -13.99
N ASN A 79 -2.05 -0.33 -13.03
CA ASN A 79 -2.45 -0.34 -11.63
C ASN A 79 -2.57 1.11 -11.10
N PRO A 80 -3.69 1.51 -10.48
CA PRO A 80 -3.79 2.83 -9.88
C PRO A 80 -2.75 3.00 -8.77
N CYS A 81 -2.13 4.18 -8.73
CA CYS A 81 -1.33 4.56 -7.58
C CYS A 81 -2.28 4.73 -6.38
N ARG A 82 -1.98 4.09 -5.25
CA ARG A 82 -2.80 4.16 -4.02
C ARG A 82 -1.89 4.48 -2.86
N GLN A 83 -2.32 5.36 -1.95
CA GLN A 83 -1.55 5.74 -0.76
C GLN A 83 -1.94 4.88 0.45
N VAL A 84 -2.05 3.58 0.22
CA VAL A 84 -2.48 2.58 1.21
C VAL A 84 -1.35 1.61 1.55
N TYR A 85 -0.24 1.68 0.83
CA TYR A 85 0.85 0.72 0.96
C TYR A 85 1.78 1.07 2.13
N GLY A 86 2.43 0.04 2.66
CA GLY A 86 3.52 0.16 3.62
C GLY A 86 4.70 -0.73 3.21
N VAL A 87 5.51 -1.11 4.19
CA VAL A 87 6.71 -1.92 3.96
C VAL A 87 6.33 -3.37 3.67
N PRO A 88 6.91 -4.00 2.62
CA PRO A 88 6.64 -5.40 2.32
C PRO A 88 7.25 -6.31 3.39
N LEU A 89 6.51 -7.38 3.70
CA LEU A 89 6.93 -8.47 4.57
C LEU A 89 7.33 -9.65 3.70
N GLY A 90 8.60 -10.06 3.76
CA GLY A 90 9.11 -11.23 3.04
C GLY A 90 10.60 -11.14 2.73
N GLY A 91 11.25 -12.31 2.65
CA GLY A 91 12.66 -12.43 2.30
C GLY A 91 12.90 -12.36 0.79
N ILE A 92 14.17 -12.21 0.41
CA ILE A 92 14.59 -12.24 -0.98
C ILE A 92 14.27 -13.63 -1.56
N GLY A 93 13.50 -13.68 -2.65
CA GLY A 93 13.14 -14.92 -3.35
C GLY A 93 11.95 -15.69 -2.74
N CYS A 94 11.46 -15.35 -1.55
CA CYS A 94 10.35 -16.05 -0.91
C CYS A 94 8.95 -15.56 -1.36
N GLY A 95 8.90 -14.47 -2.10
CA GLY A 95 7.69 -13.69 -2.29
C GLY A 95 7.43 -12.76 -1.10
N THR A 96 6.57 -11.76 -1.32
CA THR A 96 6.28 -10.74 -0.29
C THR A 96 4.79 -10.47 -0.13
N ILE A 97 4.40 -10.03 1.06
CA ILE A 97 3.06 -9.54 1.37
C ILE A 97 3.21 -8.10 1.86
N GLY A 98 2.59 -7.16 1.17
CA GLY A 98 2.51 -5.77 1.55
C GLY A 98 1.46 -5.56 2.62
N ARG A 99 1.90 -4.97 3.72
CA ARG A 99 1.04 -4.49 4.79
C ARG A 99 0.91 -2.97 4.67
N GLY A 100 -0.31 -2.49 4.54
CA GLY A 100 -0.64 -1.08 4.54
C GLY A 100 -0.40 -0.45 5.90
N TRP A 101 -0.19 0.86 5.90
CA TRP A 101 0.10 1.61 7.12
C TRP A 101 -1.08 1.67 8.10
N LYS A 102 -2.31 1.37 7.64
CA LYS A 102 -3.50 1.22 8.50
C LYS A 102 -3.56 -0.12 9.24
N GLY A 103 -2.87 -1.14 8.74
CA GLY A 103 -2.87 -2.49 9.27
C GLY A 103 -3.07 -3.57 8.20
N GLU A 104 -3.75 -3.18 7.12
CA GLU A 104 -4.35 -4.05 6.12
C GLU A 104 -3.36 -4.83 5.24
N PHE A 105 -3.67 -6.08 4.89
CA PHE A 105 -2.88 -6.84 3.92
C PHE A 105 -3.44 -6.61 2.52
N ASN A 106 -2.69 -5.89 1.67
CA ASN A 106 -3.23 -5.30 0.43
C ASN A 106 -2.38 -5.50 -0.83
N ARG A 107 -1.20 -6.12 -0.74
CA ARG A 107 -0.34 -6.36 -1.91
C ARG A 107 0.33 -7.73 -1.83
N TRP A 108 0.01 -8.63 -2.74
CA TRP A 108 0.45 -10.01 -2.71
C TRP A 108 1.42 -10.28 -3.86
N GLN A 109 2.65 -10.66 -3.53
CA GLN A 109 3.73 -11.02 -4.47
C GLN A 109 4.21 -12.45 -4.22
N LEU A 110 3.26 -13.35 -3.98
CA LEU A 110 3.56 -14.75 -3.65
C LEU A 110 3.97 -15.56 -4.88
N LYS A 111 3.45 -15.18 -6.05
CA LYS A 111 3.85 -15.74 -7.33
C LYS A 111 4.88 -14.80 -7.97
N PRO A 112 6.12 -15.25 -8.24
CA PRO A 112 7.13 -14.40 -8.84
C PRO A 112 6.64 -13.72 -10.12
N GLY A 113 6.81 -12.40 -10.20
CA GLY A 113 6.40 -11.59 -11.35
C GLY A 113 4.90 -11.25 -11.41
N MET A 114 4.06 -11.82 -10.52
CA MET A 114 2.63 -11.53 -10.45
C MET A 114 2.30 -10.75 -9.18
N TYR A 115 1.39 -9.78 -9.30
CA TYR A 115 0.99 -8.90 -8.21
C TYR A 115 -0.54 -8.90 -8.08
N SER A 116 -1.05 -9.15 -6.88
CA SER A 116 -2.46 -8.96 -6.53
C SER A 116 -2.59 -7.80 -5.55
N TYR A 117 -3.63 -6.98 -5.67
CA TYR A 117 -3.84 -5.78 -4.84
C TYR A 117 -5.12 -5.86 -3.99
N ASP A 118 -5.47 -7.08 -3.59
CA ASP A 118 -6.71 -7.40 -2.90
C ASP A 118 -6.54 -7.26 -1.39
N TYR A 119 -7.62 -6.78 -0.76
CA TYR A 119 -7.75 -6.73 0.69
C TYR A 119 -8.37 -8.03 1.17
N VAL A 120 -7.70 -8.70 2.12
CA VAL A 120 -8.21 -9.91 2.74
C VAL A 120 -8.64 -9.59 4.16
N GLU A 121 -9.93 -9.32 4.37
CA GLU A 121 -10.49 -8.89 5.66
C GLU A 121 -10.28 -9.92 6.80
N ALA A 122 -10.14 -11.20 6.44
CA ALA A 122 -9.82 -12.25 7.40
C ALA A 122 -8.43 -12.07 8.04
N ASN A 123 -7.50 -11.41 7.36
CA ASN A 123 -6.14 -11.17 7.85
C ASN A 123 -6.12 -9.84 8.60
N GLN A 124 -6.35 -9.88 9.91
CA GLN A 124 -6.35 -8.71 10.77
C GLN A 124 -5.86 -9.05 12.18
N PHE A 125 -5.49 -8.03 12.93
CA PHE A 125 -5.19 -8.17 14.34
C PHE A 125 -6.37 -7.67 15.17
N THR A 126 -6.81 -8.50 16.12
CA THR A 126 -7.92 -8.18 17.03
C THR A 126 -7.41 -8.08 18.45
N VAL A 127 -7.78 -7.00 19.13
CA VAL A 127 -7.50 -6.82 20.56
C VAL A 127 -8.77 -7.00 21.37
N CYS A 128 -8.67 -7.78 22.44
CA CYS A 128 -9.75 -8.00 23.41
C CYS A 128 -9.23 -7.65 24.81
N VAL A 129 -9.86 -6.67 25.45
CA VAL A 129 -9.53 -6.21 26.79
C VAL A 129 -10.57 -6.73 27.78
N ARG A 130 -10.10 -7.40 28.82
CA ARG A 130 -10.95 -7.99 29.87
C ARG A 130 -10.59 -7.40 31.23
N LYS A 131 -11.61 -7.06 32.02
CA LYS A 131 -11.47 -6.59 33.41
C LYS A 131 -12.36 -7.43 34.30
N LYS A 132 -11.80 -8.01 35.38
CA LYS A 132 -12.51 -8.89 36.32
C LYS A 132 -13.30 -10.02 35.63
N GLY A 133 -12.66 -10.67 34.64
CA GLY A 133 -13.26 -11.78 33.90
C GLY A 133 -14.27 -11.40 32.81
N ARG A 134 -14.72 -10.14 32.71
CA ARG A 134 -15.65 -9.67 31.68
C ARG A 134 -14.93 -8.92 30.57
N THR A 135 -15.33 -9.15 29.32
CA THR A 135 -14.84 -8.37 28.17
C THR A 135 -15.39 -6.96 28.25
N THR A 136 -14.49 -5.98 28.31
CA THR A 136 -14.83 -4.56 28.38
C THR A 136 -14.74 -3.91 27.00
N TYR A 137 -13.81 -4.38 26.16
CA TYR A 137 -13.61 -3.84 24.83
C TYR A 137 -13.09 -4.93 23.91
N GLN A 138 -13.59 -4.97 22.68
CA GLN A 138 -13.06 -5.82 21.62
C GLN A 138 -13.14 -5.04 20.31
N VAL A 139 -12.01 -4.90 19.63
CA VAL A 139 -11.97 -4.27 18.31
C VAL A 139 -11.02 -5.05 17.42
N SER A 140 -11.48 -5.27 16.20
CA SER A 140 -10.64 -5.74 15.10
C SER A 140 -10.30 -4.55 14.23
N LYS A 141 -9.02 -4.38 13.89
CA LYS A 141 -8.57 -3.32 13.00
C LYS A 141 -7.90 -3.97 11.80
N ILE A 142 -8.39 -3.62 10.61
CA ILE A 142 -7.89 -4.08 9.32
C ILE A 142 -6.49 -3.51 9.12
#